data_AF-A0A432XJW8-F1
#
_entry.id   AF-A0A432XJW8-F1
#
_cell.length_a   1.000
_cell.length_b   1.000
_cell.length_c   1.000
_cell.angle_alpha   90.00
_cell.angle_beta   90.00
_cell.angle_gamma   90.00
#
_symmetry.space_group_name_H-M   'P 1'
#
loop_
_entity.id
_entity.type
_entity.pdbx_description
1 polymer ?
#
loop_
_entity_poly.entity_id
_entity_poly.type
_entity_poly.pdbx_seq_one_letter_code
_entity_poly.pdbx_strand_id
1 'polypeptide(L)' 'DWIELYNNERPHDSLNDMTPFEYRTAA' A
#
# COMPACT_ATOMS: atom_id res chain seq x y z
N ASP A 1 14.62 -1.58 -3.33
CA ASP A 1 14.17 -2.66 -2.43
C ASP A 1 12.72 -3.06 -2.68
N TRP A 2 12.40 -4.35 -2.64
CA TRP A 2 11.03 -4.84 -2.90
C TRP A 2 10.04 -4.46 -1.79
N ILE A 3 10.53 -4.31 -0.56
CA ILE A 3 9.72 -3.93 0.61
C ILE A 3 9.21 -2.51 0.47
N GLU A 4 10.09 -1.59 0.06
CA GLU A 4 9.74 -0.18 -0.12
C GLU A 4 8.67 -0.01 -1.20
N LEU A 5 8.88 -0.67 -2.34
CA LEU A 5 7.92 -0.67 -3.45
C LEU A 5 6.57 -1.29 -3.04
N TYR A 6 6.57 -2.40 -2.31
CA TYR A 6 5.34 -3.02 -1.82
C TYR A 6 4.57 -2.11 -0.86
N ASN A 7 5.26 -1.46 0.07
CA ASN A 7 4.64 -0.69 1.14
C ASN A 7 4.18 0.71 0.72
N ASN A 8 4.88 1.35 -0.23
CA ASN A 8 4.67 2.77 -0.55
C ASN A 8 4.26 3.05 -1.99
N GLU A 9 4.55 2.19 -2.95
CA GLU A 9 4.37 2.51 -4.39
C GLU A 9 3.42 1.57 -5.11
N ARG A 10 3.19 0.36 -4.58
CA ARG A 10 2.34 -0.65 -5.18
C ARG A 10 0.94 -0.61 -4.55
N PRO A 11 -0.09 -0.14 -5.27
CA PRO A 11 -1.47 -0.29 -4.86
C PRO A 11 -1.92 -1.76 -4.97
N HIS A 12 -2.85 -2.16 -4.11
CA HIS A 12 -3.38 -3.52 -4.07
C HIS A 12 -4.91 -3.51 -4.09
N ASP A 13 -5.51 -4.28 -4.98
CA ASP A 13 -6.97 -4.41 -5.13
C ASP A 13 -7.65 -4.82 -3.81
N SER A 14 -7.00 -5.69 -3.02
CA SER A 14 -7.50 -6.13 -1.71
C SER A 14 -7.53 -5.02 -0.65
N LEU A 15 -6.81 -3.93 -0.88
CA LEU A 15 -6.77 -2.73 -0.05
C LEU A 15 -7.56 -1.59 -0.69
N ASN A 16 -8.51 -1.89 -1.59
CA ASN A 16 -9.28 -0.88 -2.32
C ASN A 16 -8.36 0.07 -3.11
N ASP A 17 -7.44 -0.52 -3.88
CA ASP A 17 -6.44 0.15 -4.71
C ASP A 17 -5.48 1.09 -3.94
N MET A 18 -5.34 0.88 -2.63
CA MET A 18 -4.37 1.60 -1.79
C MET A 18 -3.09 0.80 -1.59
N THR A 19 -2.00 1.52 -1.32
CA THR A 19 -0.79 0.92 -0.78
C THR A 19 -1.00 0.49 0.68
N PRO A 20 -0.17 -0.43 1.21
CA PRO A 20 -0.24 -0.82 2.62
C PRO A 20 -0.04 0.35 3.60
N PHE A 21 0.73 1.38 3.21
CA PHE A 21 0.93 2.57 4.02
C PHE A 21 -0.31 3.48 4.04
N GLU A 22 -0.89 3.74 2.87
CA GLU A 22 -2.12 4.54 2.76
C GLU A 22 -3.28 3.88 3.51
N TYR A 23 -3.47 2.57 3.34
CA TYR A 23 -4.50 1.82 4.05
C TYR A 23 -4.38 1.93 5.57
N ARG A 24 -3.16 1.90 6.11
CA ARG A 24 -2.92 2.09 7.56
C ARG A 24 -3.22 3.50 8.05
N THR A 25 -3.02 4.50 7.19
CA THR A 25 -3.18 5.91 7.54
C THR A 25 -4.62 6.40 7.33
N ALA A 26 -5.42 5.65 6.57
CA ALA A 26 -6.81 5.95 6.28
C ALA A 26 -7.80 5.59 7.40
N ALA A 27 -7.33 4.96 8.49
CA ALA A 27 -8.12 4.61 9.69
C ALA A 27 -8.06 5.70 10.75
#